data_AF-I8QWE2-F1
#
_entry.id   AF-I8QWE2-F1
#
_cell.length_a   1.000
_cell.length_b   1.000
_cell.length_c   1.000
_cell.angle_alpha   90.00
_cell.angle_beta   90.00
_cell.angle_gamma   90.00
#
_symmetry.space_group_name_H-M   'P 1'
#
loop_
_entity.id
_entity.type
_entity.pdbx_description
1 polymer ?
#
loop_
_entity_poly.entity_id
_entity_poly.type
_entity_poly.pdbx_seq_one_letter_code
_entity_poly.pdbx_strand_id
1 'polypeptide(L)'
;MLRRASARGVSLPHQSLTLLWAVERIGDGVRLRRWSEVRDELAAALVGGGVENRGRVAPEYPVVALRNSPLWEIRAGSAAPAAHSSQPRRWLDREDPEFGLSAPAFELLRDERNREQFAAALHRLLGQAAGPAGPDAVFWEIQPGVVVVRRDVHARYGGRRQGGIGPSRSTPNVLLFTNPVRGRSHGYFDGWGDDGCFHYTGEGQLGDQRMVQGNLAILAHRRDGRTLRLFRVVPDGVEYLGAFEIDPDRPWYTSEAPETNGGPLRTVIMFRLRPQGSVLSVDADLPETPTTTSRVTSIPVEASNVENYAISSPAEPTTAFRREAALVSAYREHLLSLGHEVCRKQILPPDEVHPLFTDLYDDTTGELIEAKGTVTRDAIRMAIGQLIDYRRFFDPPPRMVLLVPRKPRPDLLALCSAAEVSVVWGSDASSPPTWSSN
;
A
#
# COMPACT_ATOMS: atom_id res chain seq x y z
N MET A 1 36.46 7.97 -10.01
CA MET A 1 35.32 8.46 -9.22
C MET A 1 34.60 7.27 -8.61
N LEU A 2 34.68 7.08 -7.29
CA LEU A 2 33.67 6.28 -6.58
C LEU A 2 32.31 6.89 -6.94
N ARG A 3 31.41 6.14 -7.57
CA ARG A 3 30.12 6.68 -8.00
C ARG A 3 29.37 7.16 -6.75
N ARG A 4 29.17 8.48 -6.65
CA ARG A 4 28.20 9.10 -5.72
C ARG A 4 26.81 8.63 -6.15
N ALA A 5 26.34 7.53 -5.58
CA ALA A 5 25.00 7.03 -5.82
C ALA A 5 24.04 7.70 -4.82
N SER A 6 23.75 8.98 -5.04
CA SER A 6 22.55 9.68 -4.56
C SER A 6 22.63 11.14 -5.01
N ALA A 7 21.49 11.70 -5.43
CA ALA A 7 21.31 13.10 -5.84
C ALA A 7 21.66 14.14 -4.75
N ARG A 8 22.17 13.73 -3.58
CA ARG A 8 22.65 14.61 -2.51
C ARG A 8 24.09 14.33 -2.03
N GLY A 9 24.92 13.62 -2.80
CA GLY A 9 26.35 13.53 -2.51
C GLY A 9 26.74 12.74 -1.26
N VAL A 10 25.86 11.88 -0.74
CA VAL A 10 26.17 10.97 0.39
C VAL A 10 26.99 9.78 -0.12
N SER A 11 28.18 9.58 0.45
CA SER A 11 29.09 8.46 0.15
C SER A 11 28.60 7.18 0.82
N LEU A 12 28.69 6.04 0.12
CA LEU A 12 28.39 4.71 0.68
C LEU A 12 29.56 4.28 1.60
N PRO A 13 29.39 4.23 2.93
CA PRO A 13 30.50 4.03 3.86
C PRO A 13 31.19 2.68 3.65
N HIS A 14 30.43 1.62 3.34
CA HIS A 14 30.97 0.27 3.20
C HIS A 14 31.91 0.10 2.00
N GLN A 15 31.71 0.80 0.87
CA GLN A 15 32.68 0.77 -0.23
C GLN A 15 34.01 1.41 0.17
N SER A 16 33.94 2.50 0.93
CA SER A 16 35.13 3.21 1.44
C SER A 16 35.85 2.36 2.50
N LEU A 17 35.11 1.67 3.37
CA LEU A 17 35.66 0.72 4.34
C LEU A 17 36.26 -0.52 3.66
N THR A 18 35.64 -1.06 2.62
CA THR A 18 36.21 -2.16 1.82
C THR A 18 37.52 -1.73 1.14
N LEU A 19 37.60 -0.50 0.65
CA LEU A 19 38.86 0.04 0.09
C LEU A 19 39.92 0.26 1.18
N LEU A 20 39.56 0.80 2.35
CA LEU A 20 40.49 0.94 3.49
C LEU A 20 41.03 -0.42 3.93
N TRP A 21 40.16 -1.42 4.07
CA TRP A 21 40.54 -2.80 4.36
C TRP A 21 41.57 -3.34 3.36
N ALA A 22 41.40 -3.06 2.07
CA ALA A 22 42.35 -3.48 1.04
C ALA A 22 43.69 -2.71 1.10
N VAL A 23 43.64 -1.42 1.45
CA VAL A 23 44.83 -0.55 1.57
C VAL A 23 45.74 -0.99 2.74
N GLU A 24 45.15 -1.37 3.87
CA GLU A 24 45.88 -1.86 5.05
C GLU A 24 46.74 -3.10 4.75
N ARG A 25 46.33 -3.90 3.76
CA ARG A 25 46.96 -5.18 3.38
C ARG A 25 47.99 -5.06 2.26
N ILE A 26 48.29 -3.85 1.78
CA ILE A 26 49.32 -3.65 0.75
C ILE A 26 50.70 -4.14 1.22
N GLY A 27 50.98 -4.04 2.53
CA GLY A 27 52.24 -4.48 3.14
C GLY A 27 52.50 -5.98 3.01
N ASP A 28 51.44 -6.79 2.84
CA ASP A 28 51.55 -8.25 2.69
C ASP A 28 52.05 -8.66 1.29
N GLY A 29 52.09 -7.73 0.34
CA GLY A 29 52.47 -7.99 -1.05
C GLY A 29 51.45 -8.76 -1.87
N VAL A 30 50.36 -9.26 -1.25
CA VAL A 30 49.28 -10.00 -1.91
C VAL A 30 48.19 -9.04 -2.37
N ARG A 31 48.06 -8.84 -3.69
CA ARG A 31 47.13 -7.87 -4.28
C ARG A 31 45.68 -8.35 -4.35
N LEU A 32 45.46 -9.62 -4.69
CA LEU A 32 44.14 -10.23 -4.81
C LEU A 32 44.04 -11.39 -3.84
N ARG A 33 42.90 -11.53 -3.16
CA ARG A 33 42.65 -12.57 -2.16
C ARG A 33 41.34 -13.29 -2.47
N ARG A 34 41.24 -14.57 -2.15
CA ARG A 34 40.02 -15.36 -2.38
C ARG A 34 38.95 -14.99 -1.37
N TRP A 35 37.70 -14.96 -1.82
CA TRP A 35 36.53 -14.65 -0.99
C TRP A 35 36.44 -15.51 0.28
N SER A 36 36.60 -16.83 0.15
CA SER A 36 36.53 -17.78 1.24
C SER A 36 37.56 -17.52 2.35
N GLU A 37 38.72 -16.95 2.00
CA GLU A 37 39.82 -16.68 2.94
C GLU A 37 39.58 -15.41 3.77
N VAL A 38 38.98 -14.38 3.14
CA VAL A 38 38.91 -13.04 3.74
C VAL A 38 37.51 -12.59 4.14
N ARG A 39 36.46 -13.35 3.83
CA ARG A 39 35.07 -12.91 4.09
C ARG A 39 34.86 -12.49 5.54
N ASP A 40 35.26 -13.32 6.49
CA ASP A 40 34.98 -13.09 7.92
C ASP A 40 35.84 -11.95 8.48
N GLU A 41 37.06 -11.79 7.96
CA GLU A 41 37.96 -10.66 8.27
C GLU A 41 37.40 -9.34 7.72
N LEU A 42 36.97 -9.31 6.46
CA LEU A 42 36.34 -8.16 5.85
C LEU A 42 35.04 -7.80 6.57
N ALA A 43 34.22 -8.79 6.96
CA ALA A 43 33.04 -8.56 7.77
C ALA A 43 33.39 -7.85 9.09
N ALA A 44 34.47 -8.28 9.76
CA ALA A 44 34.93 -7.64 11.00
C ALA A 44 35.41 -6.20 10.78
N ALA A 45 36.13 -5.93 9.69
CA ALA A 45 36.60 -4.59 9.34
C ALA A 45 35.44 -3.62 9.05
N LEU A 46 34.37 -4.11 8.41
CA LEU A 46 33.18 -3.32 8.09
C LEU A 46 32.32 -2.97 9.31
N VAL A 47 32.47 -3.66 10.45
CA VAL A 47 31.73 -3.37 11.70
C VAL A 47 32.31 -2.16 12.44
N GLY A 48 33.54 -1.74 12.14
CA GLY A 48 34.16 -0.55 12.73
C GLY A 48 34.42 -0.68 14.24
N GLY A 49 35.47 -1.40 14.65
CA GLY A 49 36.05 -1.33 16.02
C GLY A 49 35.18 -1.76 17.22
N GLY A 50 33.87 -1.94 17.07
CA GLY A 50 32.94 -2.37 18.12
C GLY A 50 32.59 -3.85 18.00
N VAL A 51 32.79 -4.62 19.07
CA VAL A 51 32.68 -6.09 19.06
C VAL A 51 31.22 -6.61 18.96
N GLU A 52 30.20 -5.75 19.01
CA GLU A 52 28.80 -6.18 19.23
C GLU A 52 27.97 -6.48 17.95
N ASN A 53 28.46 -6.26 16.73
CA ASN A 53 27.63 -6.37 15.50
C ASN A 53 28.13 -7.34 14.40
N ARG A 54 29.05 -8.27 14.72
CA ARG A 54 29.63 -9.24 13.74
C ARG A 54 28.61 -10.02 12.90
N GLY A 55 27.39 -10.22 13.38
CA GLY A 55 26.34 -10.98 12.67
C GLY A 55 25.43 -10.19 11.72
N ARG A 56 25.60 -8.86 11.58
CA ARG A 56 24.65 -7.99 10.84
C ARG A 56 25.21 -7.33 9.58
N VAL A 57 26.50 -7.48 9.30
CA VAL A 57 27.16 -6.86 8.15
C VAL A 57 27.26 -7.87 7.01
N ALA A 58 26.94 -7.41 5.80
CA ALA A 58 26.92 -8.23 4.58
C ALA A 58 28.09 -7.79 3.67
N PRO A 59 29.30 -8.35 3.85
CA PRO A 59 30.51 -7.96 3.10
C PRO A 59 30.40 -8.21 1.58
N GLU A 60 29.41 -9.00 1.15
CA GLU A 60 29.20 -9.38 -0.25
C GLU A 60 28.86 -8.17 -1.14
N TYR A 61 28.02 -7.30 -0.61
CA TYR A 61 27.45 -6.16 -1.34
C TYR A 61 28.52 -5.12 -1.70
N PRO A 62 29.35 -4.60 -0.77
CA PRO A 62 30.36 -3.60 -1.14
C PRO A 62 31.44 -4.17 -2.07
N VAL A 63 31.82 -5.44 -1.94
CA VAL A 63 32.76 -6.11 -2.85
C VAL A 63 32.23 -6.09 -4.29
N VAL A 64 30.99 -6.54 -4.51
CA VAL A 64 30.39 -6.55 -5.85
C VAL A 64 30.02 -5.14 -6.31
N ALA A 65 29.72 -4.21 -5.40
CA ALA A 65 29.41 -2.82 -5.75
C ALA A 65 30.61 -2.07 -6.34
N LEU A 66 31.82 -2.46 -5.95
CA LEU A 66 33.06 -1.92 -6.51
C LEU A 66 33.42 -2.51 -7.88
N ARG A 67 32.70 -3.50 -8.43
CA ARG A 67 33.06 -4.20 -9.70
C ARG A 67 33.30 -3.29 -10.92
N ASN A 68 32.68 -2.11 -10.94
CA ASN A 68 32.83 -1.12 -12.02
C ASN A 68 33.77 0.04 -11.64
N SER A 69 34.42 -0.04 -10.48
CA SER A 69 35.38 0.96 -10.00
C SER A 69 36.74 0.71 -10.66
N PRO A 70 37.44 1.75 -11.16
CA PRO A 70 38.79 1.60 -11.68
C PRO A 70 39.81 1.22 -10.59
N LEU A 71 39.43 1.29 -9.31
CA LEU A 71 40.26 0.96 -8.16
C LEU A 71 40.18 -0.51 -7.75
N TRP A 72 39.25 -1.27 -8.33
CA TRP A 72 38.89 -2.61 -7.86
C TRP A 72 38.96 -3.62 -8.98
N GLU A 73 39.40 -4.83 -8.66
CA GLU A 73 39.47 -5.95 -9.59
C GLU A 73 38.84 -7.18 -8.94
N ILE A 74 38.04 -7.92 -9.71
CA ILE A 74 37.46 -9.20 -9.34
C ILE A 74 37.77 -10.18 -10.47
N ARG A 75 38.46 -11.27 -10.15
CA ARG A 75 38.77 -12.37 -11.06
C ARG A 75 37.89 -13.56 -10.71
N ALA A 76 36.98 -13.88 -11.62
CA ALA A 76 36.00 -14.94 -11.46
C ALA A 76 35.80 -15.67 -12.79
N GLY A 77 35.25 -16.89 -12.72
CA GLY A 77 34.89 -17.68 -13.91
C GLY A 77 33.66 -17.14 -14.65
N SER A 78 32.88 -16.25 -14.02
CA SER A 78 31.68 -15.65 -14.57
C SER A 78 31.60 -14.15 -14.24
N ALA A 79 30.76 -13.40 -14.96
CA ALA A 79 30.58 -11.98 -14.70
C ALA A 79 29.91 -11.75 -13.33
N ALA A 80 30.44 -10.79 -12.56
CA ALA A 80 29.88 -10.43 -11.27
C ALA A 80 28.46 -9.86 -11.42
N PRO A 81 27.49 -10.30 -10.58
CA PRO A 81 26.09 -9.91 -10.71
C PRO A 81 25.88 -8.44 -10.33
N ALA A 82 24.66 -7.95 -10.50
CA ALA A 82 24.30 -6.63 -9.99
C ALA A 82 24.46 -6.59 -8.46
N ALA A 83 25.29 -5.68 -7.96
CA ALA A 83 25.61 -5.56 -6.53
C ALA A 83 24.43 -5.37 -5.61
N HIS A 84 23.32 -4.84 -6.12
CA HIS A 84 22.13 -4.62 -5.31
C HIS A 84 21.15 -5.81 -5.35
N SER A 85 21.38 -6.83 -6.19
CA SER A 85 20.48 -7.99 -6.27
C SER A 85 20.65 -8.96 -5.09
N SER A 86 19.82 -10.00 -5.03
CA SER A 86 19.99 -11.17 -4.14
C SER A 86 21.18 -12.08 -4.48
N GLN A 87 21.80 -11.87 -5.64
CA GLN A 87 22.80 -12.77 -6.21
C GLN A 87 24.24 -12.62 -5.67
N PRO A 88 24.75 -11.46 -5.22
CA PRO A 88 26.15 -11.28 -4.81
C PRO A 88 26.63 -12.34 -3.82
N ARG A 89 25.82 -12.66 -2.81
CA ARG A 89 26.18 -13.67 -1.81
C ARG A 89 26.32 -15.05 -2.41
N ARG A 90 25.31 -15.51 -3.13
CA ARG A 90 25.32 -16.82 -3.79
C ARG A 90 26.45 -16.94 -4.81
N TRP A 91 26.72 -15.84 -5.53
CA TRP A 91 27.76 -15.79 -6.53
C TRP A 91 29.16 -15.83 -5.90
N LEU A 92 29.42 -15.01 -4.88
CA LEU A 92 30.70 -15.04 -4.16
C LEU A 92 30.97 -16.38 -3.48
N ASP A 93 29.97 -16.94 -2.79
CA ASP A 93 30.11 -18.23 -2.11
C ASP A 93 30.31 -19.41 -3.09
N ARG A 94 29.80 -19.30 -4.33
CA ARG A 94 29.91 -20.34 -5.36
C ARG A 94 31.18 -20.22 -6.20
N GLU A 95 31.50 -19.01 -6.65
CA GLU A 95 32.62 -18.77 -7.56
C GLU A 95 33.95 -18.61 -6.83
N ASP A 96 33.92 -18.30 -5.53
CA ASP A 96 35.08 -18.02 -4.68
C ASP A 96 36.15 -17.14 -5.37
N PRO A 97 35.77 -15.96 -5.89
CA PRO A 97 36.65 -15.20 -6.75
C PRO A 97 37.81 -14.56 -5.98
N GLU A 98 38.91 -14.30 -6.70
CA GLU A 98 39.96 -13.44 -6.19
C GLU A 98 39.58 -11.97 -6.40
N PHE A 99 39.72 -11.13 -5.38
CA PHE A 99 39.45 -9.70 -5.52
C PHE A 99 40.40 -8.84 -4.69
N GLY A 100 40.44 -7.55 -5.03
CA GLY A 100 41.24 -6.56 -4.33
C GLY A 100 41.44 -5.30 -5.16
N LEU A 101 42.52 -4.59 -4.88
CA LEU A 101 42.89 -3.40 -5.64
C LEU A 101 43.25 -3.77 -7.08
N SER A 102 42.82 -2.94 -8.02
CA SER A 102 43.27 -3.04 -9.42
C SER A 102 44.79 -2.88 -9.50
N ALA A 103 45.43 -3.50 -10.49
CA ALA A 103 46.89 -3.41 -10.63
C ALA A 103 47.43 -1.96 -10.60
N PRO A 104 46.82 -0.98 -11.32
CA PRO A 104 47.28 0.41 -11.24
C PRO A 104 47.12 1.03 -9.84
N ALA A 105 46.02 0.72 -9.15
CA ALA A 105 45.78 1.24 -7.80
C ALA A 105 46.75 0.63 -6.79
N PHE A 106 47.01 -0.67 -6.89
CA PHE A 106 47.96 -1.37 -6.02
C PHE A 106 49.37 -0.81 -6.17
N GLU A 107 49.87 -0.68 -7.40
CA GLU A 107 51.21 -0.13 -7.65
C GLU A 107 51.35 1.31 -7.15
N LEU A 108 50.35 2.16 -7.39
CA LEU A 108 50.37 3.54 -6.92
C LEU A 108 50.42 3.64 -5.39
N LEU A 109 49.70 2.75 -4.70
CA LEU A 109 49.57 2.73 -3.24
C LEU A 109 50.68 1.95 -2.52
N ARG A 110 51.66 1.39 -3.25
CA ARG A 110 52.91 0.88 -2.67
C ARG A 110 53.77 2.01 -2.09
N ASP A 111 53.66 3.20 -2.68
CA ASP A 111 54.27 4.41 -2.15
C ASP A 111 53.53 4.86 -0.88
N GLU A 112 54.28 5.02 0.22
CA GLU A 112 53.72 5.30 1.54
C GLU A 112 52.94 6.62 1.57
N ARG A 113 53.45 7.65 0.89
CA ARG A 113 52.82 8.97 0.83
C ARG A 113 51.49 8.91 0.09
N ASN A 114 51.44 8.20 -1.04
CA ASN A 114 50.20 7.99 -1.78
C ASN A 114 49.17 7.19 -0.96
N ARG A 115 49.64 6.18 -0.24
CA ARG A 115 48.82 5.34 0.64
C ARG A 115 48.16 6.15 1.76
N GLU A 116 48.94 6.97 2.46
CA GLU A 116 48.44 7.85 3.52
C GLU A 116 47.42 8.87 3.00
N GLN A 117 47.71 9.51 1.85
CA GLN A 117 46.80 10.47 1.23
C GLN A 117 45.46 9.83 0.83
N PHE A 118 45.52 8.62 0.28
CA PHE A 118 44.34 7.88 -0.12
C PHE A 118 43.50 7.44 1.09
N ALA A 119 44.13 6.91 2.14
CA ALA A 119 43.46 6.58 3.39
C ALA A 119 42.80 7.81 4.04
N ALA A 120 43.51 8.94 4.11
CA ALA A 120 42.97 10.20 4.62
C ALA A 120 41.78 10.72 3.79
N ALA A 121 41.79 10.52 2.47
CA ALA A 121 40.64 10.84 1.61
C ALA A 121 39.43 9.95 1.91
N LEU A 122 39.63 8.64 2.10
CA LEU A 122 38.55 7.71 2.47
C LEU A 122 37.99 8.02 3.87
N HIS A 123 38.83 8.32 4.85
CA HIS A 123 38.38 8.74 6.19
C HIS A 123 37.59 10.05 6.15
N ARG A 124 37.97 11.03 5.33
CA ARG A 124 37.17 12.26 5.13
C ARG A 124 35.81 11.96 4.50
N LEU A 125 35.75 11.06 3.53
CA LEU A 125 34.48 10.62 2.92
C LEU A 125 33.57 9.90 3.93
N LEU A 126 34.15 9.12 4.84
CA LEU A 126 33.42 8.48 5.94
C LEU A 126 32.90 9.51 6.94
N GLY A 127 33.72 10.50 7.32
CA GLY A 127 33.32 11.58 8.23
C GLY A 127 32.22 12.48 7.67
N GLN A 128 32.14 12.66 6.35
CA GLN A 128 31.06 13.40 5.69
C GLN A 128 29.75 12.60 5.54
N ALA A 129 29.81 11.27 5.60
CA ALA A 129 28.64 10.39 5.49
C ALA A 129 27.97 10.12 6.86
N ALA A 130 28.69 10.31 7.97
CA ALA A 130 28.15 10.21 9.31
C ALA A 130 27.27 11.45 9.62
N GLY A 131 25.96 11.31 9.42
CA GLY A 131 24.98 12.22 9.99
C GLY A 131 24.94 12.14 11.54
N PRO A 132 24.02 12.84 12.21
CA PRO A 132 23.93 12.91 13.68
C PRO A 132 23.69 11.58 14.41
N ALA A 133 23.56 10.47 13.68
CA ALA A 133 23.33 9.13 14.21
C ALA A 133 24.61 8.37 14.62
N GLY A 134 25.81 8.97 14.45
CA GLY A 134 27.07 8.36 14.84
C GLY A 134 27.57 7.23 13.91
N PRO A 135 28.79 6.72 14.13
CA PRO A 135 29.46 5.75 13.24
C PRO A 135 28.86 4.34 13.24
N ASP A 136 28.00 4.00 14.22
CA ASP A 136 27.33 2.69 14.34
C ASP A 136 25.98 2.60 13.59
N ALA A 137 25.58 3.66 12.88
CA ALA A 137 24.30 3.70 12.17
C ALA A 137 24.30 2.74 10.97
N VAL A 138 23.50 1.66 11.05
CA VAL A 138 23.27 0.73 9.92
C VAL A 138 22.65 1.51 8.75
N PHE A 139 23.47 1.80 7.74
CA PHE A 139 23.09 2.58 6.56
C PHE A 139 22.13 1.80 5.63
N TRP A 140 21.13 2.48 5.06
CA TRP A 140 20.18 1.89 4.12
C TRP A 140 20.68 1.96 2.68
N GLU A 141 20.96 0.80 2.08
CA GLU A 141 21.64 0.72 0.77
C GLU A 141 20.74 0.32 -0.40
N ILE A 142 19.57 -0.26 -0.11
CA ILE A 142 18.70 -0.80 -1.14
C ILE A 142 18.06 0.37 -1.90
N GLN A 143 18.31 0.45 -3.20
CA GLN A 143 17.73 1.46 -4.08
C GLN A 143 16.34 1.01 -4.57
N PRO A 144 15.43 1.94 -4.87
CA PRO A 144 14.15 1.61 -5.51
C PRO A 144 14.33 0.74 -6.77
N GLY A 145 13.45 -0.24 -6.95
CA GLY A 145 13.47 -1.23 -8.05
C GLY A 145 14.46 -2.38 -7.89
N VAL A 146 15.17 -2.44 -6.76
CA VAL A 146 16.08 -3.53 -6.47
C VAL A 146 15.33 -4.70 -5.83
N VAL A 147 15.47 -5.89 -6.42
CA VAL A 147 14.99 -7.16 -5.86
C VAL A 147 16.04 -7.80 -4.96
N VAL A 148 15.65 -8.07 -3.70
CA VAL A 148 16.49 -8.69 -2.68
C VAL A 148 15.78 -9.87 -2.01
N VAL A 149 16.53 -10.75 -1.33
CA VAL A 149 15.92 -11.82 -0.52
C VAL A 149 15.36 -11.22 0.77
N ARG A 150 14.07 -11.42 1.04
CA ARG A 150 13.41 -10.92 2.27
C ARG A 150 14.12 -11.31 3.57
N ARG A 151 14.62 -12.56 3.64
CA ARG A 151 15.39 -13.05 4.79
C ARG A 151 16.62 -12.18 5.06
N ASP A 152 17.31 -11.75 4.00
CA ASP A 152 18.55 -10.99 4.11
C ASP A 152 18.26 -9.52 4.46
N VAL A 153 17.12 -8.96 3.99
CA VAL A 153 16.59 -7.68 4.49
C VAL A 153 16.39 -7.73 6.01
N HIS A 154 15.76 -8.79 6.51
CA HIS A 154 15.53 -8.94 7.95
C HIS A 154 16.81 -9.17 8.75
N ALA A 155 17.77 -9.93 8.20
CA ALA A 155 19.06 -10.15 8.85
C ALA A 155 19.83 -8.84 9.04
N ARG A 156 19.74 -7.95 8.04
CA ARG A 156 20.47 -6.67 8.02
C ARG A 156 19.76 -5.55 8.78
N TYR A 157 18.47 -5.34 8.51
CA TYR A 157 17.72 -4.19 9.02
C TYR A 157 16.80 -4.54 10.19
N GLY A 158 16.69 -5.81 10.56
CA GLY A 158 15.79 -6.29 11.60
C GLY A 158 14.34 -6.38 11.12
N GLY A 159 13.40 -5.98 11.96
CA GLY A 159 11.97 -6.12 11.67
C GLY A 159 11.41 -7.52 11.96
N ARG A 160 10.12 -7.59 12.28
CA ARG A 160 9.39 -8.86 12.44
C ARG A 160 9.39 -9.63 11.12
N ARG A 161 9.74 -10.92 11.16
CA ARG A 161 9.87 -11.78 9.97
C ARG A 161 8.54 -12.31 9.43
N GLN A 162 7.49 -12.30 10.25
CA GLN A 162 6.16 -12.77 9.91
C GLN A 162 5.21 -11.57 9.73
N GLY A 163 4.32 -11.65 8.74
CA GLY A 163 3.32 -10.61 8.45
C GLY A 163 3.76 -9.59 7.40
N GLY A 164 2.89 -8.63 7.10
CA GLY A 164 3.17 -7.51 6.17
C GLY A 164 3.94 -6.37 6.82
N ILE A 165 3.78 -6.16 8.14
CA ILE A 165 4.37 -5.05 8.88
C ILE A 165 5.46 -5.56 9.82
N GLY A 166 6.68 -5.07 9.62
CA GLY A 166 7.87 -5.48 10.37
C GLY A 166 8.57 -4.30 11.03
N PRO A 167 8.08 -3.80 12.19
CA PRO A 167 8.77 -2.78 12.97
C PRO A 167 10.11 -3.31 13.47
N SER A 168 11.19 -2.57 13.27
CA SER A 168 12.53 -2.98 13.71
C SER A 168 12.87 -2.41 15.10
N ARG A 169 13.59 -3.21 15.89
CA ARG A 169 14.21 -2.79 17.16
C ARG A 169 15.70 -2.46 17.02
N SER A 170 16.31 -2.85 15.90
CA SER A 170 17.77 -2.75 15.68
C SER A 170 18.16 -1.61 14.74
N THR A 171 17.22 -1.14 13.92
CA THR A 171 17.43 0.00 13.01
C THR A 171 16.19 0.89 13.02
N PRO A 172 16.30 2.18 12.66
CA PRO A 172 15.17 3.11 12.63
C PRO A 172 14.28 2.87 11.39
N ASN A 173 13.77 1.65 11.22
CA ASN A 173 12.94 1.26 10.07
C ASN A 173 11.68 0.51 10.51
N VAL A 174 10.60 0.72 9.77
CA VAL A 174 9.43 -0.17 9.73
C VAL A 174 9.36 -0.74 8.32
N LEU A 175 9.57 -2.05 8.20
CA LEU A 175 9.56 -2.74 6.92
C LEU A 175 8.12 -3.09 6.55
N LEU A 176 7.64 -2.64 5.40
CA LEU A 176 6.30 -2.92 4.89
C LEU A 176 6.41 -3.82 3.66
N PHE A 177 5.60 -4.87 3.61
CA PHE A 177 5.56 -5.81 2.50
C PHE A 177 4.15 -5.87 1.95
N THR A 178 3.99 -5.47 0.69
CA THR A 178 2.73 -5.59 -0.04
C THR A 178 2.78 -6.79 -1.00
N ASN A 179 1.66 -7.47 -1.14
CA ASN A 179 1.44 -8.48 -2.17
C ASN A 179 0.00 -8.32 -2.68
N PRO A 180 -0.25 -7.46 -3.68
CA PRO A 180 -1.61 -7.13 -4.11
C PRO A 180 -2.43 -8.34 -4.58
N VAL A 181 -1.78 -9.40 -5.07
CA VAL A 181 -2.48 -10.61 -5.54
C VAL A 181 -2.87 -11.51 -4.38
N ARG A 182 -1.93 -11.86 -3.49
CA ARG A 182 -2.21 -12.71 -2.33
C ARG A 182 -2.92 -11.98 -1.21
N GLY A 183 -2.80 -10.66 -1.13
CA GLY A 183 -3.46 -9.83 -0.12
C GLY A 183 -4.98 -9.88 -0.24
N ARG A 184 -5.50 -10.01 -1.47
CA ARG A 184 -6.95 -10.08 -1.73
C ARG A 184 -7.65 -11.22 -0.98
N SER A 185 -7.01 -12.38 -0.80
CA SER A 185 -7.61 -13.48 -0.02
C SER A 185 -7.76 -13.16 1.47
N HIS A 186 -7.12 -12.10 1.95
CA HIS A 186 -7.21 -11.58 3.31
C HIS A 186 -8.03 -10.27 3.40
N GLY A 187 -8.63 -9.81 2.30
CA GLY A 187 -9.29 -8.51 2.24
C GLY A 187 -8.30 -7.33 2.23
N TYR A 188 -7.06 -7.54 1.78
CA TYR A 188 -6.06 -6.48 1.68
C TYR A 188 -5.99 -5.94 0.26
N PHE A 189 -6.29 -4.65 0.12
CA PHE A 189 -6.34 -3.92 -1.13
C PHE A 189 -5.31 -2.80 -1.06
N ASP A 190 -4.05 -3.14 -1.35
CA ASP A 190 -2.96 -2.18 -1.37
C ASP A 190 -2.77 -1.62 -2.78
N GLY A 191 -2.45 -0.33 -2.90
CA GLY A 191 -2.12 0.25 -4.19
C GLY A 191 -1.96 1.78 -4.19
N TRP A 192 -1.64 2.34 -5.35
CA TRP A 192 -1.57 3.78 -5.56
C TRP A 192 -2.96 4.39 -5.71
N GLY A 193 -3.19 5.47 -4.97
CA GLY A 193 -4.36 6.33 -5.11
C GLY A 193 -4.16 7.43 -6.15
N ASP A 194 -5.28 7.99 -6.61
CA ASP A 194 -5.29 9.20 -7.43
C ASP A 194 -4.77 10.45 -6.70
N ASP A 195 -4.74 10.39 -5.37
CA ASP A 195 -4.20 11.41 -4.47
C ASP A 195 -2.66 11.40 -4.35
N GLY A 196 -1.99 10.49 -5.08
CA GLY A 196 -0.54 10.33 -5.05
C GLY A 196 0.01 9.64 -3.80
N CYS A 197 -0.86 9.11 -2.93
CA CYS A 197 -0.46 8.26 -1.81
C CYS A 197 -0.46 6.78 -2.22
N PHE A 198 0.41 6.00 -1.60
CA PHE A 198 0.26 4.54 -1.59
C PHE A 198 -0.63 4.15 -0.41
N HIS A 199 -1.77 3.56 -0.69
CA HIS A 199 -2.73 3.07 0.28
C HIS A 199 -2.33 1.67 0.70
N TYR A 200 -2.08 1.48 2.00
CA TYR A 200 -1.59 0.23 2.57
C TYR A 200 -2.54 -0.30 3.63
N THR A 201 -3.01 -1.54 3.47
CA THR A 201 -3.93 -2.17 4.41
C THR A 201 -3.21 -2.56 5.70
N GLY A 202 -3.80 -2.26 6.85
CA GLY A 202 -3.28 -2.62 8.16
C GLY A 202 -3.22 -4.13 8.41
N GLU A 203 -2.48 -4.53 9.43
CA GLU A 203 -2.42 -5.93 9.87
C GLU A 203 -3.61 -6.31 10.77
N GLY A 204 -4.01 -7.58 10.67
CA GLY A 204 -5.13 -8.16 11.39
C GLY A 204 -6.00 -8.97 10.44
N GLN A 205 -6.02 -10.30 10.61
CA GLN A 205 -6.65 -11.24 9.70
C GLN A 205 -8.01 -11.78 10.18
N LEU A 206 -8.41 -11.47 11.42
CA LEU A 206 -9.65 -11.87 12.07
C LEU A 206 -10.17 -10.71 12.91
N GLY A 207 -11.48 -10.44 12.84
CA GLY A 207 -12.15 -9.33 13.51
C GLY A 207 -11.69 -7.96 13.05
N ASP A 208 -12.35 -6.92 13.56
CA ASP A 208 -12.00 -5.53 13.26
C ASP A 208 -10.53 -5.24 13.59
N GLN A 209 -9.86 -4.60 12.64
CA GLN A 209 -8.48 -4.19 12.83
C GLN A 209 -8.38 -3.12 13.90
N ARG A 210 -7.31 -3.19 14.69
CA ARG A 210 -7.05 -2.25 15.78
C ARG A 210 -5.74 -1.52 15.56
N MET A 211 -5.66 -0.29 16.04
CA MET A 211 -4.45 0.53 15.99
C MET A 211 -3.43 0.10 17.06
N VAL A 212 -2.92 -1.13 16.92
CA VAL A 212 -1.97 -1.76 17.85
C VAL A 212 -0.80 -2.38 17.08
N GLN A 213 0.29 -2.73 17.77
CA GLN A 213 1.42 -3.46 17.19
C GLN A 213 1.96 -2.83 15.89
N GLY A 214 1.93 -3.53 14.76
CA GLY A 214 2.42 -3.03 13.47
C GLY A 214 1.65 -1.80 12.99
N ASN A 215 0.32 -1.78 13.16
CA ASN A 215 -0.52 -0.63 12.79
C ASN A 215 -0.09 0.63 13.58
N LEU A 216 0.13 0.47 14.89
CA LEU A 216 0.62 1.57 15.72
C LEU A 216 2.04 2.01 15.31
N ALA A 217 2.89 1.07 14.89
CA ALA A 217 4.25 1.39 14.44
C ALA A 217 4.27 2.19 13.13
N ILE A 218 3.30 1.97 12.23
CA ILE A 218 3.11 2.83 11.05
C ILE A 218 2.68 4.23 11.49
N LEU A 219 1.65 4.33 12.33
CA LEU A 219 1.12 5.63 12.77
C LEU A 219 2.17 6.45 13.54
N ALA A 220 2.94 5.81 14.42
CA ALA A 220 3.92 6.46 15.27
C ALA A 220 5.31 6.64 14.64
N HIS A 221 5.55 6.18 13.39
CA HIS A 221 6.90 6.13 12.82
C HIS A 221 7.64 7.48 12.84
N ARG A 222 6.96 8.60 12.53
CA ARG A 222 7.55 9.95 12.58
C ARG A 222 8.02 10.31 13.99
N ARG A 223 7.15 10.13 14.99
CA ARG A 223 7.45 10.40 16.40
C ARG A 223 8.61 9.52 16.88
N ASP A 224 8.64 8.27 16.45
CA ASP A 224 9.64 7.29 16.84
C ASP A 224 10.94 7.41 16.00
N GLY A 225 11.04 8.37 15.09
CA GLY A 225 12.22 8.62 14.25
C GLY A 225 12.53 7.48 13.28
N ARG A 226 11.52 6.74 12.81
CA ARG A 226 11.68 5.58 11.91
C ARG A 226 11.20 5.90 10.50
N THR A 227 11.85 5.31 9.49
CA THR A 227 11.40 5.38 8.10
C THR A 227 10.51 4.19 7.73
N LEU A 228 9.41 4.42 7.01
CA LEU A 228 8.61 3.34 6.41
C LEU A 228 9.30 2.88 5.12
N ARG A 229 9.65 1.60 5.04
CA ARG A 229 10.38 1.00 3.90
C ARG A 229 9.46 0.04 3.19
N LEU A 230 8.89 0.45 2.06
CA LEU A 230 7.90 -0.36 1.34
C LEU A 230 8.59 -1.29 0.34
N PHE A 231 8.15 -2.54 0.35
CA PHE A 231 8.58 -3.59 -0.57
C PHE A 231 7.37 -4.27 -1.21
N ARG A 232 7.50 -4.61 -2.49
CA ARG A 232 6.57 -5.49 -3.21
C ARG A 232 7.11 -6.92 -3.22
N VAL A 233 6.27 -7.89 -2.90
CA VAL A 233 6.63 -9.31 -3.05
C VAL A 233 6.60 -9.69 -4.54
N VAL A 234 7.71 -10.23 -5.03
CA VAL A 234 7.90 -10.71 -6.41
C VAL A 234 8.40 -12.16 -6.39
N PRO A 235 8.34 -12.93 -7.50
CA PRO A 235 8.74 -14.34 -7.49
C PRO A 235 10.13 -14.60 -6.91
N ASP A 236 11.10 -13.74 -7.23
CA ASP A 236 12.51 -13.90 -6.82
C ASP A 236 12.87 -13.22 -5.48
N GLY A 237 11.88 -12.70 -4.74
CA GLY A 237 12.11 -12.09 -3.43
C GLY A 237 11.19 -10.91 -3.14
N VAL A 238 11.80 -9.79 -2.73
CA VAL A 238 11.10 -8.55 -2.44
C VAL A 238 11.79 -7.39 -3.14
N GLU A 239 11.02 -6.64 -3.93
CA GLU A 239 11.47 -5.47 -4.64
C GLU A 239 11.24 -4.24 -3.78
N TYR A 240 12.30 -3.46 -3.53
CA TYR A 240 12.16 -2.25 -2.74
C TYR A 240 11.51 -1.14 -3.57
N LEU A 241 10.38 -0.60 -3.11
CA LEU A 241 9.67 0.47 -3.80
C LEU A 241 10.21 1.83 -3.38
N GLY A 242 10.57 2.00 -2.11
CA GLY A 242 11.13 3.25 -1.62
C GLY A 242 10.80 3.54 -0.18
N ALA A 243 11.19 4.76 0.23
CA ALA A 243 10.89 5.30 1.54
C ALA A 243 9.56 6.04 1.48
N PHE A 244 8.77 5.92 2.53
CA PHE A 244 7.47 6.56 2.66
C PHE A 244 7.33 7.19 4.05
N GLU A 245 6.40 8.13 4.14
CA GLU A 245 5.91 8.70 5.39
C GLU A 245 4.39 8.68 5.40
N ILE A 246 3.79 8.61 6.58
CA ILE A 246 2.34 8.73 6.71
C ILE A 246 1.89 10.13 6.25
N ASP A 247 0.75 10.20 5.58
CA ASP A 247 0.15 11.49 5.24
C ASP A 247 -0.16 12.28 6.53
N PRO A 248 0.36 13.50 6.70
CA PRO A 248 0.23 14.23 7.96
C PRO A 248 -1.19 14.74 8.19
N ASP A 249 -1.92 15.04 7.13
CA ASP A 249 -3.25 15.66 7.21
C ASP A 249 -4.32 14.58 7.44
N ARG A 250 -4.17 13.45 6.77
CA ARG A 250 -5.13 12.35 6.75
C ARG A 250 -4.38 11.00 6.74
N PRO A 251 -3.88 10.57 7.90
CA PRO A 251 -2.93 9.46 7.99
C PRO A 251 -3.53 8.09 7.63
N TRP A 252 -4.83 7.90 7.88
CA TRP A 252 -5.55 6.66 7.60
C TRP A 252 -7.07 6.89 7.60
N TYR A 253 -7.80 5.92 7.06
CA TYR A 253 -9.27 5.80 7.12
C TYR A 253 -9.64 4.33 7.32
N THR A 254 -10.92 4.02 7.51
CA THR A 254 -11.43 2.64 7.59
C THR A 254 -12.17 2.25 6.33
N SER A 255 -12.10 0.98 5.97
CA SER A 255 -12.91 0.37 4.91
C SER A 255 -13.48 -0.95 5.40
N GLU A 256 -14.44 -1.53 4.68
CA GLU A 256 -14.87 -2.91 4.89
C GLU A 256 -14.10 -3.87 3.97
N ALA A 257 -13.73 -5.02 4.51
CA ALA A 257 -13.18 -6.11 3.71
C ALA A 257 -13.49 -7.47 4.37
N PRO A 258 -13.61 -8.55 3.59
CA PRO A 258 -13.83 -9.87 4.15
C PRO A 258 -12.62 -10.33 4.97
N GLU A 259 -12.88 -11.15 5.99
CA GLU A 259 -11.84 -11.92 6.64
C GLU A 259 -11.15 -12.90 5.68
N THR A 260 -10.06 -13.49 6.16
CA THR A 260 -9.28 -14.46 5.40
C THR A 260 -10.17 -15.58 4.83
N ASN A 261 -10.00 -15.87 3.54
CA ASN A 261 -10.75 -16.87 2.78
C ASN A 261 -12.25 -16.56 2.61
N GLY A 262 -12.63 -15.28 2.59
CA GLY A 262 -14.03 -14.89 2.39
C GLY A 262 -14.88 -15.08 3.65
N GLY A 263 -14.26 -14.94 4.83
CA GLY A 263 -14.99 -14.91 6.09
C GLY A 263 -15.82 -13.63 6.24
N PRO A 264 -16.43 -13.41 7.43
CA PRO A 264 -17.28 -12.24 7.68
C PRO A 264 -16.63 -10.92 7.28
N LEU A 265 -17.43 -9.93 6.90
CA LEU A 265 -16.94 -8.57 6.72
C LEU A 265 -16.40 -8.04 8.05
N ARG A 266 -15.33 -7.25 7.96
CA ARG A 266 -14.71 -6.57 9.08
C ARG A 266 -14.23 -5.18 8.68
N THR A 267 -14.02 -4.35 9.68
CA THR A 267 -13.35 -3.07 9.52
C THR A 267 -11.84 -3.28 9.33
N VAL A 268 -11.29 -2.73 8.25
CA VAL A 268 -9.85 -2.66 7.99
C VAL A 268 -9.34 -1.23 8.06
N ILE A 269 -8.10 -1.04 8.50
CA ILE A 269 -7.42 0.25 8.51
C ILE A 269 -6.68 0.41 7.18
N MET A 270 -6.88 1.54 6.51
CA MET A 270 -6.18 1.90 5.28
C MET A 270 -5.25 3.09 5.55
N PHE A 271 -3.94 2.85 5.54
CA PHE A 271 -2.92 3.88 5.75
C PHE A 271 -2.62 4.62 4.44
N ARG A 272 -2.56 5.95 4.48
CA ARG A 272 -2.15 6.79 3.35
C ARG A 272 -0.66 7.12 3.48
N LEU A 273 0.15 6.59 2.57
CA LEU A 273 1.61 6.71 2.61
C LEU A 273 2.12 7.62 1.49
N ARG A 274 2.68 8.77 1.85
CA ARG A 274 3.32 9.69 0.90
C ARG A 274 4.74 9.23 0.56
N PRO A 275 5.17 9.30 -0.70
CA PRO A 275 6.56 9.04 -1.09
C PRO A 275 7.55 9.99 -0.39
N GLN A 276 8.64 9.44 0.12
CA GLN A 276 9.76 10.20 0.66
C GLN A 276 10.94 10.14 -0.34
N GLY A 277 10.98 11.09 -1.27
CA GLY A 277 12.00 11.14 -2.32
C GLY A 277 11.68 10.24 -3.52
N SER A 278 12.71 9.70 -4.18
CA SER A 278 12.53 8.82 -5.34
C SER A 278 11.97 7.46 -4.92
N VAL A 279 10.85 7.09 -5.52
CA VAL A 279 10.20 5.78 -5.35
C VAL A 279 9.99 5.14 -6.72
N LEU A 280 9.99 3.80 -6.76
CA LEU A 280 9.57 3.04 -7.93
C LEU A 280 8.04 3.04 -7.94
N SER A 281 7.45 3.67 -8.96
CA SER A 281 6.04 3.47 -9.25
C SER A 281 5.81 2.06 -9.79
N VAL A 282 4.73 1.43 -9.38
CA VAL A 282 4.37 0.06 -9.75
C VAL A 282 2.92 0.05 -10.19
N ASP A 283 2.62 -0.77 -11.21
CA ASP A 283 1.26 -0.97 -11.72
C ASP A 283 0.43 -1.76 -10.70
N ALA A 284 0.00 -1.07 -9.66
CA ALA A 284 -0.88 -1.54 -8.61
C ALA A 284 -1.77 -0.37 -8.21
N ASP A 285 -2.52 0.17 -9.17
CA ASP A 285 -3.45 1.25 -8.91
C ASP A 285 -4.65 0.71 -8.16
N LEU A 286 -5.05 1.41 -7.10
CA LEU A 286 -6.37 1.18 -6.54
C LEU A 286 -7.39 1.74 -7.52
N PRO A 287 -8.41 0.96 -7.89
CA PRO A 287 -9.45 1.42 -8.81
C PRO A 287 -10.25 2.59 -8.22
N GLU A 288 -10.37 2.64 -6.89
CA GLU A 288 -11.08 3.67 -6.16
C GLU A 288 -10.29 4.07 -4.90
N THR A 289 -10.18 5.38 -4.66
CA THR A 289 -9.63 5.96 -3.44
C THR A 289 -10.62 6.95 -2.83
N PRO A 290 -10.65 7.06 -1.49
CA PRO A 290 -11.60 7.96 -0.85
C PRO A 290 -11.34 9.40 -1.27
N THR A 291 -12.37 10.05 -1.77
CA THR A 291 -12.30 11.46 -2.16
C THR A 291 -12.64 12.36 -0.97
N THR A 292 -12.08 13.56 -0.93
CA THR A 292 -12.36 14.56 0.14
C THR A 292 -13.73 15.22 -0.01
N THR A 293 -14.36 15.10 -1.17
CA THR A 293 -15.65 15.70 -1.50
C THR A 293 -16.59 14.62 -1.98
N SER A 294 -17.86 14.69 -1.55
CA SER A 294 -18.88 13.83 -2.12
C SER A 294 -19.07 14.10 -3.61
N ARG A 295 -19.30 13.04 -4.38
CA ARG A 295 -19.68 13.15 -5.80
C ARG A 295 -21.04 12.48 -6.00
N VAL A 296 -21.97 13.20 -6.62
CA VAL A 296 -23.26 12.64 -7.05
C VAL A 296 -23.33 12.70 -8.57
N THR A 297 -23.50 11.54 -9.20
CA THR A 297 -23.56 11.42 -10.66
C THR A 297 -24.87 10.73 -11.07
N SER A 298 -25.55 11.27 -12.08
CA SER A 298 -26.70 10.60 -12.70
C SER A 298 -26.23 9.48 -13.62
N ILE A 299 -26.79 8.28 -13.47
CA ILE A 299 -26.53 7.12 -14.32
C ILE A 299 -27.87 6.50 -14.81
N PRO A 300 -27.88 5.78 -15.95
CA PRO A 300 -29.07 5.05 -16.39
C PRO A 300 -29.50 3.99 -15.36
N VAL A 301 -30.80 3.79 -15.21
CA VAL A 301 -31.38 2.87 -14.22
C VAL A 301 -30.99 1.41 -14.51
N GLU A 302 -30.77 1.06 -15.78
CA GLU A 302 -30.47 -0.29 -16.26
C GLU A 302 -29.01 -0.72 -16.04
N ALA A 303 -28.09 0.22 -15.75
CA ALA A 303 -26.66 -0.02 -15.84
C ALA A 303 -26.04 -0.83 -14.66
N SER A 304 -26.74 -1.05 -13.53
CA SER A 304 -26.05 -1.55 -12.31
C SER A 304 -26.81 -2.52 -11.41
N ASN A 305 -28.08 -2.86 -11.68
CA ASN A 305 -28.81 -3.76 -10.77
C ASN A 305 -28.22 -5.18 -10.68
N VAL A 306 -27.49 -5.64 -11.72
CA VAL A 306 -26.84 -6.96 -11.75
C VAL A 306 -25.42 -6.90 -11.17
N GLU A 307 -24.66 -5.82 -11.42
CA GLU A 307 -23.27 -5.67 -10.96
C GLU A 307 -23.19 -5.35 -9.45
N ASN A 308 -24.08 -4.50 -8.91
CA ASN A 308 -24.07 -4.13 -7.49
C ASN A 308 -24.39 -5.31 -6.55
N TYR A 309 -25.25 -6.23 -7.02
CA TYR A 309 -25.57 -7.44 -6.27
C TYR A 309 -24.38 -8.40 -6.23
N ALA A 310 -23.65 -8.55 -7.35
CA ALA A 310 -22.43 -9.35 -7.42
C ALA A 310 -21.29 -8.82 -6.55
N ILE A 311 -21.25 -7.51 -6.29
CA ILE A 311 -20.27 -6.85 -5.41
C ILE A 311 -20.64 -7.01 -3.94
N SER A 312 -21.94 -6.94 -3.59
CA SER A 312 -22.40 -6.88 -2.19
C SER A 312 -22.81 -8.22 -1.58
N SER A 313 -23.09 -9.26 -2.37
CA SER A 313 -23.47 -10.58 -1.85
C SER A 313 -23.22 -11.73 -2.85
N PRO A 314 -22.41 -12.74 -2.48
CA PRO A 314 -22.20 -13.93 -3.32
C PRO A 314 -23.41 -14.88 -3.46
N ALA A 315 -24.51 -14.65 -2.76
CA ALA A 315 -25.68 -15.54 -2.70
C ALA A 315 -26.66 -15.29 -3.86
N GLU A 316 -27.49 -16.25 -4.27
CA GLU A 316 -28.51 -16.00 -5.31
C GLU A 316 -29.52 -14.90 -4.92
N PRO A 317 -30.00 -14.08 -5.87
CA PRO A 317 -30.92 -12.99 -5.58
C PRO A 317 -32.21 -13.49 -4.94
N THR A 318 -32.51 -12.95 -3.75
CA THR A 318 -33.70 -13.30 -2.97
C THR A 318 -35.00 -12.95 -3.70
N THR A 319 -36.11 -13.59 -3.32
CA THR A 319 -37.44 -13.28 -3.85
C THR A 319 -37.86 -11.83 -3.59
N ALA A 320 -37.38 -11.21 -2.52
CA ALA A 320 -37.64 -9.79 -2.23
C ALA A 320 -36.93 -8.87 -3.24
N PHE A 321 -35.66 -9.14 -3.55
CA PHE A 321 -34.89 -8.37 -4.55
C PHE A 321 -35.54 -8.39 -5.93
N ARG A 322 -36.04 -9.55 -6.37
CA ARG A 322 -36.76 -9.66 -7.66
C ARG A 322 -38.04 -8.82 -7.68
N ARG A 323 -38.76 -8.75 -6.56
CA ARG A 323 -39.97 -7.91 -6.42
C ARG A 323 -39.62 -6.42 -6.43
N GLU A 324 -38.52 -6.03 -5.80
CA GLU A 324 -38.01 -4.65 -5.82
C GLU A 324 -37.66 -4.20 -7.23
N ALA A 325 -36.86 -4.99 -7.95
CA ALA A 325 -36.50 -4.69 -9.33
C ALA A 325 -37.73 -4.55 -10.24
N ALA A 326 -38.72 -5.45 -10.10
CA ALA A 326 -39.97 -5.37 -10.86
C ALA A 326 -40.78 -4.11 -10.51
N LEU A 327 -40.84 -3.75 -9.23
CA LEU A 327 -41.55 -2.56 -8.75
C LEU A 327 -40.89 -1.26 -9.25
N VAL A 328 -39.56 -1.19 -9.20
CA VAL A 328 -38.77 -0.08 -9.76
C VAL A 328 -39.02 0.06 -11.26
N SER A 329 -38.97 -1.04 -12.02
CA SER A 329 -39.22 -1.01 -13.47
C SER A 329 -40.62 -0.49 -13.80
N ALA A 330 -41.65 -1.03 -13.13
CA ALA A 330 -43.04 -0.63 -13.36
C ALA A 330 -43.29 0.84 -13.02
N TYR A 331 -42.72 1.34 -11.93
CA TYR A 331 -42.88 2.73 -11.54
C TYR A 331 -42.11 3.69 -12.46
N ARG A 332 -40.90 3.29 -12.89
CA ARG A 332 -40.16 4.03 -13.90
C ARG A 332 -40.94 4.18 -15.20
N GLU A 333 -41.51 3.09 -15.72
CA GLU A 333 -42.34 3.13 -16.93
C GLU A 333 -43.54 4.07 -16.76
N HIS A 334 -44.15 4.08 -15.57
CA HIS A 334 -45.22 5.01 -15.25
C HIS A 334 -44.75 6.47 -15.32
N LEU A 335 -43.67 6.82 -14.62
CA LEU A 335 -43.10 8.18 -14.64
C LEU A 335 -42.69 8.62 -16.06
N LEU A 336 -42.07 7.72 -16.84
CA LEU A 336 -41.74 7.99 -18.25
C LEU A 336 -43.00 8.24 -19.10
N SER A 337 -44.09 7.51 -18.87
CA SER A 337 -45.36 7.74 -19.58
C SER A 337 -46.04 9.06 -19.21
N LEU A 338 -45.70 9.64 -18.05
CA LEU A 338 -46.06 11.00 -17.65
C LEU A 338 -45.10 12.06 -18.21
N GLY A 339 -44.05 11.65 -18.93
CA GLY A 339 -43.06 12.55 -19.53
C GLY A 339 -41.95 13.00 -18.56
N HIS A 340 -41.76 12.30 -17.44
CA HIS A 340 -40.72 12.64 -16.46
C HIS A 340 -39.34 12.14 -16.92
N GLU A 341 -38.29 12.88 -16.55
CA GLU A 341 -36.90 12.46 -16.67
C GLU A 341 -36.47 11.71 -15.40
N VAL A 342 -36.15 10.42 -15.56
CA VAL A 342 -35.85 9.52 -14.44
C VAL A 342 -34.47 8.88 -14.60
N CYS A 343 -33.65 8.95 -13.57
CA CYS A 343 -32.34 8.34 -13.51
C CYS A 343 -32.11 7.58 -12.19
N ARG A 344 -30.89 7.05 -12.01
CA ARG A 344 -30.36 6.58 -10.73
C ARG A 344 -29.20 7.49 -10.35
N LYS A 345 -29.01 7.76 -9.06
CA LYS A 345 -27.84 8.51 -8.58
C LYS A 345 -26.81 7.55 -8.01
N GLN A 346 -25.57 7.70 -8.48
CA GLN A 346 -24.38 7.14 -7.86
C GLN A 346 -23.79 8.20 -6.93
N ILE A 347 -23.75 7.92 -5.64
CA ILE A 347 -23.29 8.83 -4.60
C ILE A 347 -22.00 8.24 -4.02
N LEU A 348 -20.88 8.94 -4.17
CA LEU A 348 -19.65 8.60 -3.45
C LEU A 348 -19.53 9.57 -2.26
N PRO A 349 -19.78 9.13 -1.01
CA PRO A 349 -19.56 9.97 0.17
C PRO A 349 -18.08 10.37 0.30
N PRO A 350 -17.77 11.46 1.03
CA PRO A 350 -16.39 11.76 1.37
C PRO A 350 -15.86 10.62 2.25
N ASP A 351 -14.59 10.26 2.07
CA ASP A 351 -13.89 9.23 2.85
C ASP A 351 -14.38 7.79 2.68
N GLU A 352 -15.36 7.57 1.81
CA GLU A 352 -15.80 6.25 1.40
C GLU A 352 -15.13 5.86 0.07
N VAL A 353 -14.83 4.58 -0.06
CA VAL A 353 -14.31 4.00 -1.31
C VAL A 353 -15.48 3.52 -2.17
N HIS A 354 -16.52 2.98 -1.55
CA HIS A 354 -17.64 2.36 -2.25
C HIS A 354 -18.80 3.33 -2.45
N PRO A 355 -19.28 3.52 -3.69
CA PRO A 355 -20.42 4.37 -3.96
C PRO A 355 -21.73 3.73 -3.48
N LEU A 356 -22.60 4.56 -2.94
CA LEU A 356 -24.01 4.29 -2.69
C LEU A 356 -24.81 4.50 -3.98
N PHE A 357 -25.92 3.80 -4.10
CA PHE A 357 -26.75 3.82 -5.30
C PHE A 357 -28.23 3.93 -4.93
N THR A 358 -28.92 4.94 -5.41
CA THR A 358 -30.36 5.16 -5.15
C THR A 358 -31.23 4.29 -6.06
N ASP A 359 -32.42 3.80 -5.68
CA ASP A 359 -33.20 3.00 -6.63
C ASP A 359 -33.70 3.79 -7.85
N LEU A 360 -34.32 4.95 -7.61
CA LEU A 360 -34.75 5.89 -8.65
C LEU A 360 -34.60 7.33 -8.16
N TYR A 361 -34.41 8.24 -9.11
CA TYR A 361 -34.48 9.67 -8.91
C TYR A 361 -35.24 10.31 -10.08
N ASP A 362 -36.24 11.11 -9.77
CA ASP A 362 -37.00 11.89 -10.75
C ASP A 362 -36.46 13.33 -10.78
N ASP A 363 -35.70 13.67 -11.84
CA ASP A 363 -35.12 15.00 -12.02
C ASP A 363 -36.21 16.06 -12.30
N THR A 364 -37.40 15.64 -12.74
CA THR A 364 -38.54 16.54 -13.04
C THR A 364 -39.14 17.12 -11.77
N THR A 365 -39.30 16.28 -10.75
CA THR A 365 -40.00 16.63 -9.50
C THR A 365 -39.06 16.80 -8.32
N GLY A 366 -37.78 16.43 -8.46
CA GLY A 366 -36.80 16.44 -7.38
C GLY A 366 -37.10 15.39 -6.32
N GLU A 367 -37.58 14.21 -6.75
CA GLU A 367 -37.96 13.11 -5.86
C GLU A 367 -36.89 12.02 -5.84
N LEU A 368 -36.41 11.72 -4.63
CA LEU A 368 -35.53 10.60 -4.33
C LEU A 368 -36.38 9.41 -3.89
N ILE A 369 -36.35 8.33 -4.67
CA ILE A 369 -37.26 7.20 -4.52
C ILE A 369 -36.47 5.94 -4.12
N GLU A 370 -36.85 5.33 -3.00
CA GLU A 370 -36.32 4.04 -2.54
C GLU A 370 -37.45 3.00 -2.57
N ALA A 371 -37.19 1.85 -3.19
CA ALA A 371 -38.16 0.78 -3.34
C ALA A 371 -37.95 -0.32 -2.30
N LYS A 372 -39.07 -0.91 -1.84
CA LYS A 372 -39.04 -2.13 -1.02
C LYS A 372 -40.08 -3.12 -1.48
N GLY A 373 -39.68 -4.39 -1.59
CA GLY A 373 -40.52 -5.48 -2.11
C GLY A 373 -41.56 -5.98 -1.10
N THR A 374 -41.57 -5.42 0.11
CA THR A 374 -42.51 -5.75 1.19
C THR A 374 -42.86 -4.51 2.01
N VAL A 375 -43.95 -4.58 2.76
CA VAL A 375 -44.41 -3.51 3.68
C VAL A 375 -44.15 -3.85 5.15
N THR A 376 -43.14 -4.68 5.43
CA THR A 376 -42.78 -5.01 6.82
C THR A 376 -42.18 -3.78 7.51
N ARG A 377 -42.28 -3.73 8.84
CA ARG A 377 -41.71 -2.61 9.61
C ARG A 377 -40.20 -2.48 9.38
N ASP A 378 -39.48 -3.60 9.28
CA ASP A 378 -38.03 -3.59 9.06
C ASP A 378 -37.66 -3.09 7.67
N ALA A 379 -38.39 -3.49 6.63
CA ALA A 379 -38.18 -2.98 5.27
C ALA A 379 -38.40 -1.46 5.20
N ILE A 380 -39.48 -0.96 5.82
CA ILE A 380 -39.79 0.48 5.84
C ILE A 380 -38.74 1.26 6.64
N ARG A 381 -38.31 0.75 7.80
CA ARG A 381 -37.22 1.39 8.58
C ARG A 381 -35.92 1.45 7.80
N MET A 382 -35.58 0.39 7.09
CA MET A 382 -34.38 0.35 6.23
C MET A 382 -34.47 1.42 5.14
N ALA A 383 -35.62 1.49 4.45
CA ALA A 383 -35.82 2.48 3.38
C ALA A 383 -35.74 3.93 3.88
N ILE A 384 -36.33 4.23 5.04
CA ILE A 384 -36.23 5.56 5.67
C ILE A 384 -34.76 5.90 5.96
N GLY A 385 -34.00 4.94 6.50
CA GLY A 385 -32.57 5.11 6.76
C GLY A 385 -31.78 5.43 5.50
N GLN A 386 -32.01 4.66 4.42
CA GLN A 386 -31.37 4.88 3.12
C GLN A 386 -31.76 6.24 2.51
N LEU A 387 -33.04 6.61 2.54
CA LEU A 387 -33.52 7.90 2.02
C LEU A 387 -32.90 9.09 2.74
N ILE A 388 -32.87 9.05 4.08
CA ILE A 388 -32.23 10.09 4.91
C ILE A 388 -30.72 10.14 4.63
N ASP A 389 -30.09 8.99 4.50
CA ASP A 389 -28.66 8.89 4.18
C ASP A 389 -28.36 9.58 2.85
N TYR A 390 -29.02 9.19 1.76
CA TYR A 390 -28.76 9.74 0.44
C TYR A 390 -29.11 11.23 0.36
N ARG A 391 -30.22 11.68 0.97
CA ARG A 391 -30.71 13.06 0.93
C ARG A 391 -29.65 14.08 1.36
N ARG A 392 -28.72 13.70 2.24
CA ARG A 392 -27.66 14.60 2.76
C ARG A 392 -26.68 15.10 1.68
N PHE A 393 -26.61 14.43 0.53
CA PHE A 393 -25.65 14.71 -0.55
C PHE A 393 -26.21 15.61 -1.66
N PHE A 394 -27.42 16.13 -1.50
CA PHE A 394 -28.09 16.96 -2.49
C PHE A 394 -28.32 18.37 -1.98
N ASP A 395 -28.15 19.36 -2.86
CA ASP A 395 -28.47 20.76 -2.62
C ASP A 395 -29.21 21.34 -3.85
N PRO A 396 -30.50 21.70 -3.75
CA PRO A 396 -31.36 21.58 -2.57
C PRO A 396 -31.71 20.11 -2.23
N PRO A 397 -32.10 19.82 -0.97
CA PRO A 397 -32.44 18.46 -0.57
C PRO A 397 -33.72 17.96 -1.27
N PRO A 398 -33.72 16.76 -1.88
CA PRO A 398 -34.88 16.22 -2.60
C PRO A 398 -36.00 15.83 -1.64
N ARG A 399 -37.19 15.66 -2.20
CA ARG A 399 -38.34 15.05 -1.50
C ARG A 399 -38.11 13.54 -1.43
N MET A 400 -38.36 12.94 -0.27
CA MET A 400 -38.15 11.50 -0.07
C MET A 400 -39.43 10.72 -0.34
N VAL A 401 -39.33 9.68 -1.17
CA VAL A 401 -40.44 8.83 -1.56
C VAL A 401 -40.10 7.36 -1.31
N LEU A 402 -40.97 6.68 -0.56
CA LEU A 402 -40.93 5.23 -0.39
C LEU A 402 -41.90 4.57 -1.38
N LEU A 403 -41.36 3.72 -2.26
CA LEU A 403 -42.14 2.92 -3.20
C LEU A 403 -42.34 1.50 -2.68
N VAL A 404 -43.59 1.06 -2.52
CA VAL A 404 -43.95 -0.26 -1.99
C VAL A 404 -45.05 -0.93 -2.81
N PRO A 405 -45.18 -2.28 -2.80
CA PRO A 405 -46.12 -2.97 -3.67
C PRO A 405 -47.59 -2.79 -3.26
N ARG A 406 -47.87 -2.40 -2.01
CA ARG A 406 -49.24 -2.20 -1.50
C ARG A 406 -49.25 -1.18 -0.37
N LYS A 407 -50.44 -0.70 0.00
CA LYS A 407 -50.61 0.28 1.09
C LYS A 407 -50.09 -0.25 2.44
N PRO A 408 -49.15 0.45 3.11
CA PRO A 408 -48.77 0.12 4.49
C PRO A 408 -49.91 0.34 5.49
N ARG A 409 -49.83 -0.33 6.64
CA ARG A 409 -50.77 -0.10 7.75
C ARG A 409 -50.63 1.32 8.30
N PRO A 410 -51.69 1.89 8.93
CA PRO A 410 -51.71 3.30 9.36
C PRO A 410 -50.52 3.73 10.23
N ASP A 411 -50.10 2.87 11.16
CA ASP A 411 -48.93 3.09 12.01
C ASP A 411 -47.61 3.27 11.22
N LEU A 412 -47.42 2.55 10.12
CA LEU A 412 -46.24 2.70 9.28
C LEU A 412 -46.32 3.93 8.36
N LEU A 413 -47.52 4.34 7.94
CA LEU A 413 -47.72 5.62 7.24
C LEU A 413 -47.41 6.81 8.16
N ALA A 414 -47.81 6.71 9.43
CA ALA A 414 -47.47 7.72 10.45
C ALA A 414 -45.95 7.78 10.69
N LEU A 415 -45.25 6.65 10.69
CA LEU A 415 -43.79 6.60 10.76
C LEU A 415 -43.13 7.31 9.56
N CYS A 416 -43.57 7.02 8.33
CA CYS A 416 -43.04 7.69 7.14
C CYS A 416 -43.31 9.20 7.18
N SER A 417 -44.51 9.61 7.56
CA SER A 417 -44.86 11.03 7.70
C SER A 417 -44.01 11.75 8.74
N ALA A 418 -43.75 11.12 9.89
CA ALA A 418 -42.87 11.66 10.93
C ALA A 418 -41.41 11.82 10.45
N ALA A 419 -41.00 11.05 9.44
CA ALA A 419 -39.69 11.12 8.81
C ALA A 419 -39.67 11.96 7.52
N GLU A 420 -40.76 12.69 7.19
CA GLU A 420 -40.91 13.45 5.94
C GLU A 420 -40.78 12.59 4.66
N VAL A 421 -41.21 11.33 4.73
CA VAL A 421 -41.23 10.40 3.60
C VAL A 421 -42.66 10.23 3.09
N SER A 422 -42.90 10.62 1.84
CA SER A 422 -44.13 10.29 1.12
C SER A 422 -44.10 8.82 0.70
N VAL A 423 -45.25 8.16 0.67
CA VAL A 423 -45.34 6.73 0.32
C VAL A 423 -46.17 6.59 -0.93
N VAL A 424 -45.62 5.91 -1.93
CA VAL A 424 -46.30 5.52 -3.16
C VAL A 424 -46.49 4.01 -3.15
N TRP A 425 -47.68 3.56 -3.53
CA TRP A 425 -47.97 2.14 -3.68
C TRP A 425 -48.76 1.81 -4.93
N GLY A 426 -48.50 0.63 -5.49
CA GLY A 426 -49.30 0.05 -6.56
C GLY A 426 -50.59 -0.57 -6.01
N SER A 427 -51.64 -0.61 -6.83
CA SER A 427 -52.80 -1.46 -6.59
C SER A 427 -52.64 -2.81 -7.32
N ASP A 428 -52.87 -3.92 -6.62
CA ASP A 428 -52.65 -5.30 -7.11
C ASP A 428 -53.64 -5.75 -8.22
N ALA A 429 -54.35 -4.86 -8.91
CA ALA A 429 -55.54 -5.23 -9.71
C ALA A 429 -55.58 -4.74 -11.17
N SER A 430 -54.54 -4.06 -11.68
CA SER A 430 -54.54 -3.57 -13.08
C SER A 430 -53.18 -3.73 -13.75
N SER A 431 -53.19 -4.06 -15.05
CA SER A 431 -52.04 -3.94 -15.96
C SER A 431 -52.35 -2.81 -16.95
N PRO A 432 -51.66 -1.64 -16.89
CA PRO A 432 -50.61 -1.28 -15.93
C PRO A 432 -51.15 -0.98 -14.52
N PRO A 433 -50.31 -1.11 -13.47
CA PRO A 433 -50.71 -0.82 -12.09
C PRO A 433 -51.11 0.64 -11.93
N THR A 434 -52.19 0.90 -11.20
CA THR A 434 -52.52 2.26 -10.76
C THR A 434 -51.75 2.59 -9.49
N TRP A 435 -51.20 3.79 -9.44
CA TRP A 435 -50.36 4.27 -8.34
C TRP A 435 -51.16 5.21 -7.45
N SER A 436 -50.97 5.09 -6.14
CA SER A 436 -51.58 5.97 -5.13
C SER A 436 -50.50 6.49 -4.19
N SER A 437 -50.68 7.72 -3.69
CA SER A 437 -49.84 8.35 -2.68
C SER A 437 -50.65 8.75 -1.44
N ASN A 438 -49.98 8.95 -0.31
CA ASN A 438 -50.59 9.44 0.93
C ASN A 438 -50.44 10.95 1.13
#